data_AF-E0W491-F1
#
_entry.id   AF-E0W491-F1
#
_cell.length_a   1.000
_cell.length_b   1.000
_cell.length_c   1.000
_cell.angle_alpha   90.00
_cell.angle_beta   90.00
_cell.angle_gamma   90.00
#
_symmetry.space_group_name_H-M   'P 1'
#
loop_
_entity.id
_entity.type
_entity.pdbx_description
1 polymer ?
#
loop_
_entity_poly.entity_id
_entity_poly.type
_entity_poly.pdbx_seq_one_letter_code
_entity_poly.pdbx_strand_id
1 'polypeptide(L)' 'MKLSRKKKTVLQDLVDVILKKMDIDRDGKLSYTDYKTSVLRNPMLLESLGPVLPPRPFVLAFLTTFTTNYDKA' A
#
# COMPACT_ATOMS: atom_id res chain seq x y z
N MET A 1 39.79 -8.76 12.62
CA MET A 1 38.65 -8.01 12.06
C MET A 1 37.35 -8.68 12.49
N LYS A 2 36.56 -8.06 13.37
CA LYS A 2 35.23 -8.59 13.72
C LYS A 2 34.24 -8.14 12.64
N LEU A 3 33.79 -9.09 11.83
CA LEU A 3 32.71 -8.90 10.86
C LEU A 3 31.43 -8.62 11.65
N SER A 4 31.02 -7.35 11.70
CA SER A 4 29.74 -6.94 12.28
C SER A 4 28.63 -7.51 11.38
N ARG A 5 28.10 -8.68 11.73
CA ARG A 5 26.88 -9.22 11.14
C ARG A 5 25.74 -8.24 11.47
N LYS A 6 25.44 -7.31 10.56
CA LYS A 6 24.21 -6.52 10.62
C LYS A 6 23.05 -7.53 10.65
N LYS A 7 22.35 -7.60 11.79
CA LYS A 7 21.09 -8.36 11.86
C LYS A 7 20.11 -7.69 10.90
N LYS A 8 19.67 -8.44 9.89
CA LYS A 8 18.55 -8.04 9.04
C LYS A 8 17.29 -8.05 9.89
N THR A 9 16.50 -6.98 9.83
CA THR A 9 15.25 -6.87 10.60
C THR A 9 14.06 -7.25 9.71
N VAL A 10 12.96 -7.66 10.32
CA VAL A 10 11.70 -7.94 9.61
C VAL A 10 11.24 -6.73 8.79
N LEU A 11 11.50 -5.52 9.28
CA LEU A 11 11.21 -4.28 8.54
C LEU A 11 12.01 -4.17 7.24
N GLN A 12 13.28 -4.55 7.25
CA GLN A 12 14.11 -4.52 6.05
C GLN A 12 13.63 -5.54 5.02
N ASP A 13 13.20 -6.73 5.47
CA ASP A 13 12.64 -7.73 4.56
C ASP A 13 11.28 -7.29 3.99
N LEU A 14 10.45 -6.58 4.76
CA LEU A 14 9.21 -5.99 4.26
C LEU A 14 9.50 -4.92 3.19
N VAL A 15 10.45 -4.03 3.46
CA VAL A 15 10.89 -2.99 2.50
C VAL A 15 11.43 -3.64 1.21
N ASP A 16 12.23 -4.70 1.32
CA ASP A 16 12.74 -5.42 0.15
C ASP A 16 11.62 -6.02 -0.71
N VAL A 17 10.57 -6.58 -0.09
CA VAL A 17 9.40 -7.13 -0.81
C VAL A 17 8.62 -6.02 -1.52
N ILE A 18 8.39 -4.90 -0.84
CA ILE A 18 7.70 -3.72 -1.37
C ILE A 18 8.45 -3.17 -2.58
N LEU A 19 9.75 -2.92 -2.45
CA LEU A 19 10.58 -2.43 -3.54
C LEU A 19 10.56 -3.42 -4.70
N LYS A 20 10.79 -4.71 -4.45
CA LYS A 20 10.75 -5.71 -5.53
C LYS A 20 9.43 -5.79 -6.29
N LYS A 21 8.31 -5.38 -5.67
CA LYS A 21 6.98 -5.43 -6.28
C LYS A 21 6.57 -4.12 -6.96
N MET A 22 7.01 -2.99 -6.43
CA MET A 22 6.53 -1.66 -6.84
C MET A 22 7.61 -0.77 -7.47
N ASP A 23 8.89 -1.02 -7.23
CA ASP A 23 10.01 -0.30 -7.85
C ASP A 23 10.20 -0.79 -9.30
N ILE A 24 9.69 -0.02 -10.26
CA ILE A 24 9.66 -0.38 -11.68
C ILE A 24 11.02 -0.09 -12.34
N ASP A 25 11.64 1.03 -11.98
CA ASP A 25 12.92 1.48 -12.55
C ASP A 25 14.14 0.89 -11.82
N ARG A 26 13.93 0.22 -10.68
CA ARG A 26 14.94 -0.49 -9.89
C ARG A 26 16.01 0.44 -9.34
N ASP A 27 15.66 1.68 -9.02
CA ASP A 27 16.57 2.65 -8.44
C ASP A 27 16.74 2.46 -6.90
N GLY A 28 16.00 1.51 -6.32
CA GLY A 28 16.00 1.22 -4.89
C GLY A 28 15.13 2.17 -4.07
N LYS A 29 14.31 2.98 -4.73
CA LYS A 29 13.35 3.91 -4.14
C LYS A 29 11.96 3.59 -4.69
N LEU A 30 10.95 4.16 -4.04
CA LEU A 30 9.56 4.07 -4.49
C LEU A 30 9.09 5.47 -4.83
N SER A 31 9.18 5.83 -6.12
CA SER A 31 8.68 7.12 -6.58
C SER A 31 7.15 7.12 -6.63
N TYR A 32 6.53 8.31 -6.67
CA TYR A 32 5.08 8.42 -6.82
C TYR A 32 4.59 7.80 -8.13
N THR A 33 5.36 7.92 -9.22
CA THR A 33 5.03 7.35 -10.53
C THR A 33 5.05 5.82 -10.49
N ASP A 34 6.03 5.22 -9.79
CA ASP A 34 6.11 3.77 -9.61
C ASP A 34 4.97 3.25 -8.76
N TYR A 35 4.70 3.93 -7.64
CA TYR A 35 3.59 3.62 -6.76
C TYR A 35 2.25 3.69 -7.49
N LYS A 36 1.96 4.82 -8.16
CA LYS A 36 0.72 5.03 -8.90
C LYS A 36 0.54 3.96 -9.99
N THR A 37 1.58 3.70 -10.78
CA THR A 37 1.53 2.71 -11.86
C THR A 37 1.30 1.30 -11.31
N SER A 38 1.97 0.94 -10.20
CA SER A 38 1.85 -0.35 -9.55
C SER A 38 0.47 -0.56 -8.93
N VAL A 39 -0.05 0.44 -8.22
CA VAL A 39 -1.39 0.39 -7.60
C VAL A 39 -2.50 0.34 -8.66
N LEU A 40 -2.36 1.08 -9.76
CA LEU A 40 -3.34 1.03 -10.85
C LEU A 40 -3.35 -0.35 -11.55
N ARG A 41 -2.21 -1.02 -11.63
CA ARG A 41 -2.12 -2.40 -12.17
C ARG A 41 -2.65 -3.43 -11.19
N ASN A 42 -2.40 -3.25 -9.89
CA ASN A 42 -2.88 -4.14 -8.84
C ASN A 42 -3.43 -3.31 -7.66
N PRO A 43 -4.76 -3.11 -7.61
CA PRO A 43 -5.42 -2.29 -6.58
C PRO A 43 -5.15 -2.76 -5.15
N MET A 44 -4.85 -4.04 -4.93
CA MET A 44 -4.55 -4.56 -3.58
C MET A 44 -3.26 -3.98 -2.99
N LEU A 45 -2.35 -3.47 -3.82
CA LEU A 45 -1.11 -2.84 -3.33
C LEU A 45 -1.38 -1.54 -2.57
N LEU A 46 -2.55 -0.90 -2.77
CA LEU A 46 -2.96 0.29 -2.04
C LEU A 46 -3.01 0.05 -0.52
N GLU A 47 -3.47 -1.13 -0.10
CA GLU A 47 -3.63 -1.50 1.31
C GLU A 47 -2.50 -2.39 1.84
N SER A 48 -1.52 -2.74 1.01
CA SER A 48 -0.41 -3.63 1.39
C SER A 48 0.52 -3.07 2.48
N LEU A 49 0.51 -1.75 2.67
CA LEU A 49 1.25 -1.05 3.73
C LEU A 49 0.43 -0.87 5.02
N GLY A 50 -0.84 -1.28 4.99
CA GLY A 50 -1.79 -1.12 6.08
C GLY A 50 -3.16 -0.65 5.58
N PRO A 51 -4.19 -0.76 6.43
CA PRO A 51 -5.53 -0.27 6.11
C PRO A 51 -5.51 1.26 6.03
N VAL A 52 -5.63 1.80 4.82
CA VAL A 52 -5.69 3.24 4.56
C VAL A 52 -7.11 3.72 4.23
N LEU A 53 -8.02 2.79 3.94
CA LEU A 53 -9.43 3.06 3.62
C LEU A 53 -10.36 2.48 4.70
N PRO A 54 -11.52 3.11 4.95
CA PRO A 54 -12.52 2.59 5.86
C PRO A 54 -13.11 1.26 5.33
N PRO A 55 -13.32 0.27 6.21
CA PRO A 55 -14.10 -0.93 5.91
C PRO A 55 -15.48 -0.61 5.33
N ARG A 56 -15.97 -1.48 4.45
CA ARG A 56 -17.28 -1.35 3.78
C ARG A 56 -18.46 -1.04 4.73
N PRO A 57 -18.57 -1.63 5.94
CA PRO A 57 -19.67 -1.32 6.85
C PRO A 57 -19.69 0.15 7.30
N PHE A 58 -18.53 0.76 7.51
CA PHE A 58 -18.44 2.18 7.91
C PHE A 58 -18.74 3.11 6.75
N VAL A 59 -18.31 2.74 5.53
CA VAL A 59 -18.69 3.47 4.32
C VAL A 59 -20.20 3.44 4.13
N LEU A 60 -20.82 2.27 4.28
CA LEU A 60 -22.27 2.12 4.16
C LEU A 60 -22.99 2.96 5.21
N ALA A 61 -22.62 2.83 6.49
CA ALA A 61 -23.24 3.59 7.57
C ALA A 61 -23.13 5.10 7.35
N PHE A 62 -21.99 5.59 6.87
CA PHE A 62 -21.81 7.01 6.55
C PHE A 62 -22.73 7.44 5.41
N LEU A 63 -22.74 6.69 4.30
CA LEU A 63 -23.54 7.03 3.13
C LEU A 63 -25.05 6.98 3.45
N THR A 64 -25.53 5.97 4.17
CA THR A 64 -26.96 5.86 4.51
C THR A 64 -27.42 6.91 5.51
N THR A 65 -26.51 7.41 6.36
CA THR A 65 -26.85 8.40 7.40
C THR A 65 -26.78 9.83 6.87
N PHE A 66 -25.78 10.14 6.04
CA PHE A 66 -25.47 11.51 5.65
C PHE A 66 -25.69 11.82 4.16
N THR A 67 -25.96 10.82 3.31
CA THR A 67 -26.18 11.04 1.88
C THR A 67 -27.56 10.54 1.44
N THR A 68 -28.30 11.37 0.71
CA THR A 68 -29.66 11.07 0.24
C THR A 68 -29.72 10.32 -1.10
N ASN A 69 -28.58 9.98 -1.71
CA ASN A 69 -28.50 9.39 -3.06
C ASN A 69 -27.64 8.11 -3.09
N TYR A 70 -27.90 7.14 -2.21
CA TYR A 70 -27.18 5.86 -2.24
C TYR A 70 -27.56 4.99 -3.45
N ASP A 71 -28.70 5.27 -4.08
CA ASP A 71 -29.36 4.37 -5.04
C ASP A 71 -28.92 4.60 -6.50
N LYS A 72 -28.00 5.53 -6.76
CA LYS A 72 -27.62 5.97 -8.12
C LYS A 72 -26.16 5.66 -8.52
N ALA A 73 -25.43 4.89 -7.72
CA ALA A 73 -24.04 4.52 -8.01
C ALA A 73 -23.93 3.12 -8.63
#